data_AF-A0A3B9WV16-F1
#
_entry.id   AF-A0A3B9WV16-F1
#
_cell.length_a   1.000
_cell.length_b   1.000
_cell.length_c   1.000
_cell.angle_alpha   90.00
_cell.angle_beta   90.00
_cell.angle_gamma   90.00
#
_symmetry.space_group_name_H-M   'P 1'
#
loop_
_entity.id
_entity.type
_entity.pdbx_description
1 polymer ?
#
loop_
_entity_poly.entity_id
_entity_poly.type
_entity_poly.pdbx_seq_one_letter_code
_entity_poly.pdbx_strand_id
1 'polypeptide(L)'
;MANEHEEQIRIVQETVAGKEITFAHIMGAPAPVIYQKLGLNPQVDYSSSAIGIMNMTPPESAVIASDIAVKSGNVYLGFADRFTGTLIITGVLSDVNSAMTEIVNYFRDELNYVVCRITKR
;
A
#
# COMPACT_ATOMS: atom_id res chain seq x y z
N MET A 1 33.69 37.40 -3.07
CA MET A 1 34.10 36.23 -3.87
C MET A 1 33.93 35.02 -2.98
N ALA A 2 32.90 34.21 -3.25
CA ALA A 2 32.66 32.99 -2.47
C ALA A 2 33.72 31.96 -2.85
N ASN A 3 34.16 31.16 -1.88
CA ASN A 3 35.26 30.22 -2.00
C ASN A 3 34.87 29.07 -2.97
N GLU A 4 35.36 29.12 -4.21
CA GLU A 4 34.93 28.24 -5.33
C GLU A 4 35.50 26.81 -5.31
N HIS A 5 36.10 26.36 -4.20
CA HIS A 5 36.63 25.01 -4.06
C HIS A 5 36.37 24.42 -2.67
N GLU A 6 35.10 24.22 -2.31
CA GLU A 6 34.78 23.12 -1.38
C GLU A 6 34.95 21.80 -2.15
N GLU A 7 35.83 20.92 -1.68
CA GLU A 7 36.11 19.61 -2.29
C GLU A 7 34.80 18.82 -2.45
N GLN A 8 34.24 18.78 -3.67
CA GLN A 8 33.02 18.03 -3.94
C GLN A 8 33.32 16.53 -3.89
N ILE A 9 32.71 15.85 -2.92
CA ILE A 9 32.81 14.40 -2.76
C ILE A 9 32.03 13.74 -3.92
N ARG A 10 32.73 12.96 -4.74
CA ARG A 10 32.12 12.16 -5.81
C ARG A 10 31.84 10.74 -5.32
N ILE A 11 30.59 10.30 -5.44
CA ILE A 11 30.15 8.95 -5.06
C ILE A 11 29.56 8.26 -6.29
N VAL A 12 29.86 6.97 -6.45
CA VAL A 12 29.16 6.09 -7.39
C VAL A 12 28.10 5.33 -6.59
N GLN A 13 26.84 5.41 -7.03
CA GLN A 13 25.72 4.77 -6.35
C GLN A 13 25.01 3.84 -7.31
N GLU A 14 24.89 2.57 -6.91
CA GLU A 14 24.02 1.60 -7.56
C GLU A 14 22.67 1.61 -6.82
N THR A 15 21.61 1.89 -7.56
CA THR A 15 20.26 1.95 -6.99
C THR A 15 19.58 0.61 -7.19
N VAL A 16 19.11 0.03 -6.09
CA VAL A 16 18.32 -1.21 -6.06
C VAL A 16 17.05 -0.97 -5.27
N ALA A 17 16.00 -1.75 -5.55
CA ALA A 17 14.77 -1.67 -4.79
C ALA A 17 14.98 -2.21 -3.37
N GLY A 18 14.57 -1.42 -2.37
CA GLY A 18 14.44 -1.90 -1.00
C GLY A 18 13.27 -2.87 -0.84
N LYS A 19 13.15 -3.49 0.34
CA LYS A 19 12.02 -4.35 0.72
C LYS A 19 11.27 -3.71 1.89
N GLU A 20 10.23 -2.94 1.58
CA GLU A 20 9.54 -2.14 2.58
C GLU A 20 8.05 -1.94 2.28
N ILE A 21 7.21 -2.02 3.31
CA ILE A 21 5.85 -1.47 3.31
C ILE A 21 5.90 -0.12 4.02
N THR A 22 5.96 0.95 3.23
CA THR A 22 6.18 2.32 3.71
C THR A 22 4.92 2.93 4.34
N PHE A 23 3.74 2.48 3.89
CA PHE A 23 2.45 2.97 4.35
C PHE A 23 1.38 1.90 4.27
N ALA A 24 0.56 1.80 5.32
CA ALA A 24 -0.61 0.92 5.42
C ALA A 24 -1.69 1.64 6.23
N HIS A 25 -2.82 1.96 5.59
CA HIS A 25 -3.88 2.75 6.20
C HIS A 25 -5.27 2.23 5.87
N ILE A 26 -6.17 2.34 6.84
CA ILE A 26 -7.57 1.97 6.71
C ILE A 26 -8.42 3.21 6.94
N MET A 27 -9.29 3.50 5.97
CA MET A 27 -10.32 4.53 6.05
C MET A 27 -11.67 3.85 6.21
N GLY A 28 -12.35 4.05 7.35
CA GLY A 28 -13.59 3.34 7.68
C GLY A 28 -14.80 3.79 6.87
N ALA A 29 -14.99 5.11 6.73
CA ALA A 29 -16.10 5.69 5.97
C ALA A 29 -15.63 6.91 5.14
N PRO A 30 -14.83 6.70 4.08
CA PRO A 30 -14.45 7.76 3.16
C PRO A 30 -15.67 8.48 2.56
N ALA A 31 -15.50 9.76 2.24
CA ALA A 31 -16.53 10.49 1.51
C ALA A 31 -16.74 9.90 0.09
N PRO A 32 -17.96 9.84 -0.45
CA PRO A 32 -18.26 9.26 -1.77
C PRO A 32 -17.36 9.78 -2.92
N VAL A 33 -16.98 11.06 -2.87
CA VAL A 33 -16.08 11.68 -3.85
C VAL A 33 -14.70 11.01 -3.92
N ILE A 34 -14.23 10.40 -2.83
CA ILE A 34 -12.95 9.71 -2.78
C ILE A 34 -12.98 8.46 -3.65
N TYR A 35 -14.02 7.63 -3.55
CA TYR A 35 -14.15 6.42 -4.38
C TYR A 35 -14.21 6.75 -5.87
N GLN A 36 -14.94 7.82 -6.24
CA GLN A 36 -15.05 8.29 -7.62
C GLN A 36 -13.70 8.73 -8.19
N LYS A 37 -12.93 9.53 -7.42
CA LYS A 37 -11.62 10.00 -7.86
C LYS A 37 -10.56 8.90 -7.93
N LEU A 38 -10.71 7.85 -7.13
CA LEU A 38 -9.86 6.66 -7.18
C LEU A 38 -10.24 5.71 -8.33
N GLY A 39 -11.28 6.01 -9.10
CA GLY A 39 -11.70 5.17 -10.24
C GLY A 39 -12.25 3.82 -9.81
N LEU A 40 -12.73 3.69 -8.56
CA LEU A 40 -13.26 2.43 -8.05
C LEU A 40 -14.61 2.11 -8.73
N ASN A 41 -14.87 0.81 -8.90
CA ASN A 41 -16.00 0.33 -9.69
C ASN A 41 -17.34 0.94 -9.19
N PRO A 42 -18.05 1.75 -10.00
CA PRO A 42 -19.26 2.44 -9.57
C PRO A 42 -20.45 1.51 -9.34
N GLN A 43 -20.38 0.24 -9.75
CA GLN A 43 -21.44 -0.75 -9.51
C GLN A 43 -21.37 -1.39 -8.12
N VAL A 44 -20.26 -1.19 -7.39
CA VAL A 44 -20.13 -1.64 -6.00
C VAL A 44 -20.70 -0.56 -5.10
N ASP A 45 -21.62 -0.93 -4.21
CA ASP A 45 -22.14 -0.02 -3.20
C ASP A 45 -21.08 0.22 -2.11
N TYR A 46 -20.40 1.35 -2.19
CA TYR A 46 -19.40 1.76 -1.20
C TYR A 46 -19.98 2.53 -0.01
N SER A 47 -21.30 2.71 0.08
CA SER A 47 -21.96 3.55 1.11
C SER A 47 -21.62 3.17 2.56
N SER A 48 -21.02 1.99 2.77
CA SER A 48 -20.55 1.47 4.06
C SER A 48 -19.21 0.70 3.98
N SER A 49 -18.48 0.83 2.88
CA SER A 49 -17.24 0.09 2.66
C SER A 49 -16.01 0.85 3.13
N ALA A 50 -15.22 0.26 4.01
CA ALA A 50 -13.89 0.76 4.32
C ALA A 50 -12.95 0.63 3.10
N ILE A 51 -11.94 1.50 3.04
CA ILE A 51 -10.83 1.39 2.09
C ILE A 51 -9.56 1.03 2.86
N GLY A 52 -8.89 -0.04 2.47
CA GLY A 52 -7.50 -0.32 2.82
C GLY A 52 -6.59 0.17 1.70
N ILE A 53 -5.57 0.95 2.04
CA ILE A 53 -4.57 1.44 1.08
C ILE A 53 -3.15 1.18 1.60
N MET A 54 -2.28 0.71 0.71
CA MET A 54 -0.89 0.38 1.02
C MET A 54 0.04 0.86 -0.07
N ASN A 55 1.28 1.15 0.29
CA ASN A 55 2.38 1.30 -0.66
C ASN A 55 3.58 0.44 -0.24
N MET A 56 4.22 -0.17 -1.23
CA MET A 56 5.27 -1.15 -1.01
C MET A 56 6.37 -1.01 -2.07
N THR A 57 7.59 -1.31 -1.66
CA THR A 57 8.75 -1.47 -2.54
C THR A 57 9.33 -2.87 -2.35
N PRO A 58 9.68 -3.61 -3.42
CA PRO A 58 9.48 -3.27 -4.83
C PRO A 58 7.99 -3.27 -5.26
N PRO A 59 7.62 -2.55 -6.35
CA PRO A 59 6.23 -2.45 -6.81
C PRO A 59 5.53 -3.77 -7.12
N GLU A 60 6.27 -4.76 -7.60
CA GLU A 60 5.77 -6.08 -7.96
C GLU A 60 5.15 -6.82 -6.76
N SER A 61 5.55 -6.46 -5.55
CA SER A 61 4.97 -6.96 -4.31
C SER A 61 3.47 -6.70 -4.21
N ALA A 62 2.95 -5.65 -4.89
CA ALA A 62 1.52 -5.38 -4.95
C ALA A 62 0.72 -6.59 -5.46
N VAL A 63 1.29 -7.38 -6.37
CA VAL A 63 0.66 -8.60 -6.90
C VAL A 63 0.49 -9.65 -5.81
N ILE A 64 1.53 -9.86 -4.98
CA ILE A 64 1.49 -10.83 -3.86
C ILE A 64 0.52 -10.37 -2.78
N ALA A 65 0.59 -9.08 -2.41
CA ALA A 65 -0.33 -8.52 -1.42
C ALA A 65 -1.80 -8.58 -1.88
N SER A 66 -2.05 -8.42 -3.18
CA SER A 66 -3.39 -8.57 -3.76
C SER A 66 -3.95 -9.97 -3.57
N ASP A 67 -3.14 -11.00 -3.86
CA ASP A 67 -3.52 -12.41 -3.71
C ASP A 67 -3.81 -12.78 -2.26
N ILE A 68 -2.97 -12.29 -1.32
CA ILE A 68 -3.22 -12.47 0.11
C ILE A 68 -4.52 -11.77 0.50
N ALA A 69 -4.71 -10.51 0.13
CA ALA A 69 -5.88 -9.73 0.51
C ALA A 69 -7.20 -10.44 0.20
N VAL A 70 -7.34 -10.95 -1.03
CA VAL A 70 -8.58 -11.61 -1.49
C VAL A 70 -8.80 -12.99 -0.85
N LYS A 71 -7.75 -13.62 -0.32
CA LYS A 71 -7.85 -14.90 0.41
C LYS A 71 -8.10 -14.72 1.90
N SER A 72 -7.72 -13.57 2.47
CA SER A 72 -7.80 -13.29 3.90
C SER A 72 -9.13 -12.69 4.37
N GLY A 73 -10.00 -12.26 3.46
CA GLY A 73 -11.30 -11.68 3.80
C GLY A 73 -12.19 -11.45 2.60
N ASN A 74 -13.46 -11.10 2.86
CA ASN A 74 -14.42 -10.74 1.81
C ASN A 74 -14.18 -9.29 1.35
N VAL A 75 -13.03 -9.07 0.70
CA VAL A 75 -12.62 -7.76 0.18
C VAL A 75 -12.63 -7.75 -1.34
N TYR A 76 -13.04 -6.62 -1.91
CA TYR A 76 -12.92 -6.33 -3.32
C TYR A 76 -11.57 -5.66 -3.61
N LEU A 77 -10.84 -6.22 -4.58
CA LEU A 77 -9.60 -5.65 -5.08
C LEU A 77 -9.93 -4.44 -5.98
N GLY A 78 -9.79 -3.23 -5.44
CA GLY A 78 -10.08 -2.00 -6.16
C GLY A 78 -8.97 -1.65 -7.15
N PHE A 79 -7.72 -1.71 -6.71
CA PHE A 79 -6.57 -1.39 -7.54
C PHE A 79 -5.32 -2.12 -7.06
N ALA A 80 -4.56 -2.71 -8.00
CA ALA A 80 -3.28 -3.36 -7.73
C ALA A 80 -2.24 -2.85 -8.74
N ASP A 81 -1.42 -1.90 -8.31
CA ASP A 81 -0.47 -1.22 -9.18
C ASP A 81 0.94 -1.81 -9.05
N ARG A 82 1.29 -2.68 -10.00
CA ARG A 82 2.63 -3.27 -10.09
C ARG A 82 3.70 -2.32 -10.63
N PHE A 83 3.37 -1.06 -10.95
CA PHE A 83 4.34 -0.05 -11.38
C PHE A 83 4.74 0.86 -10.22
N THR A 84 3.81 1.18 -9.33
CA THR A 84 4.06 2.07 -8.18
C THR A 84 4.07 1.35 -6.83
N GLY A 85 3.60 0.10 -6.76
CA GLY A 85 3.48 -0.65 -5.51
C GLY A 85 2.24 -0.31 -4.69
N THR A 86 1.28 0.39 -5.28
CA THR A 86 0.05 0.82 -4.62
C THR A 86 -1.00 -0.29 -4.64
N LEU A 87 -1.57 -0.60 -3.49
CA LEU A 87 -2.69 -1.52 -3.34
C LEU A 87 -3.88 -0.78 -2.72
N ILE A 88 -5.06 -0.93 -3.32
CA ILE A 88 -6.34 -0.43 -2.78
C ILE A 88 -7.32 -1.58 -2.73
N ILE A 89 -7.82 -1.88 -1.53
CA ILE A 89 -8.86 -2.86 -1.27
C ILE A 89 -10.07 -2.20 -0.61
N THR A 90 -11.25 -2.75 -0.83
CA THR A 90 -12.50 -2.24 -0.25
C THR A 90 -13.33 -3.38 0.32
N GLY A 91 -14.11 -3.10 1.36
CA GLY A 91 -14.98 -4.10 1.98
C GLY A 91 -15.44 -3.65 3.35
N VAL A 92 -16.02 -4.56 4.13
CA VAL A 92 -16.37 -4.26 5.53
C VAL A 92 -15.08 -3.96 6.31
N LEU A 93 -15.15 -3.02 7.26
CA LEU A 93 -13.99 -2.58 8.06
C LEU A 93 -13.22 -3.75 8.70
N SER A 94 -13.92 -4.76 9.21
CA SER A 94 -13.32 -5.96 9.79
C SER A 94 -12.51 -6.74 8.76
N ASP A 95 -13.07 -6.95 7.56
CA ASP A 95 -12.45 -7.74 6.50
C ASP A 95 -11.23 -7.02 5.92
N VAL A 96 -11.34 -5.70 5.71
CA VAL A 96 -10.22 -4.85 5.31
C VAL A 96 -9.11 -4.90 6.36
N ASN A 97 -9.47 -4.80 7.65
CA ASN A 97 -8.47 -4.88 8.71
C ASN A 97 -7.77 -6.24 8.77
N SER A 98 -8.51 -7.33 8.64
CA SER A 98 -7.94 -8.68 8.60
C SER A 98 -7.01 -8.86 7.41
N ALA A 99 -7.44 -8.48 6.20
CA ALA A 99 -6.63 -8.54 4.99
C ALA A 99 -5.33 -7.72 5.11
N MET A 100 -5.43 -6.47 5.56
CA MET A 100 -4.26 -5.59 5.77
C MET A 100 -3.29 -6.17 6.80
N THR A 101 -3.81 -6.79 7.87
CA THR A 101 -2.99 -7.39 8.92
C THR A 101 -2.24 -8.61 8.39
N GLU A 102 -2.92 -9.47 7.62
CA GLU A 102 -2.31 -10.66 7.04
C GLU A 102 -1.20 -10.30 6.04
N ILE A 103 -1.42 -9.29 5.19
CA ILE A 103 -0.40 -8.77 4.28
C ILE A 103 0.82 -8.29 5.07
N VAL A 104 0.61 -7.42 6.06
CA VAL A 104 1.72 -6.84 6.83
C VAL A 104 2.50 -7.92 7.58
N ASN A 105 1.82 -8.92 8.15
CA ASN A 105 2.47 -10.01 8.86
C ASN A 105 3.25 -10.91 7.91
N TYR A 106 2.64 -11.36 6.80
CA TYR A 106 3.34 -12.19 5.81
C TYR A 106 4.59 -11.51 5.27
N PHE A 107 4.49 -10.23 4.89
CA PHE A 107 5.65 -9.50 4.38
C PHE A 107 6.73 -9.29 5.42
N ARG A 108 6.36 -9.05 6.69
CA ARG A 108 7.31 -8.91 7.80
C ARG A 108 8.00 -10.25 8.10
N ASP A 109 7.22 -11.30 8.29
CA ASP A 109 7.66 -12.53 8.95
C ASP A 109 8.24 -13.53 7.93
N GLU A 110 7.66 -13.63 6.73
CA GLU A 110 8.10 -14.57 5.69
C GLU A 110 9.09 -13.91 4.71
N LEU A 111 8.77 -12.70 4.23
CA LEU A 111 9.60 -12.02 3.21
C LEU A 111 10.65 -11.07 3.79
N ASN A 112 10.66 -10.88 5.11
CA ASN A 112 11.59 -10.01 5.84
C ASN A 112 11.60 -8.57 5.29
N TYR A 113 10.41 -7.97 5.17
CA TYR A 113 10.25 -6.55 4.82
C TYR A 113 10.34 -5.71 6.09
N VAL A 114 10.89 -4.50 5.93
CA VAL A 114 10.62 -3.42 6.89
C VAL A 114 9.16 -3.02 6.71
N VAL A 115 8.38 -2.98 7.79
CA VAL A 115 6.95 -2.65 7.69
C VAL A 115 6.54 -1.57 8.68
N CYS A 116 5.71 -0.63 8.22
CA CYS A 116 5.06 0.32 9.09
C CYS A 116 3.90 -0.31 9.88
N ARG A 117 3.43 0.40 10.92
CA ARG A 117 2.19 0.05 11.62
C ARG A 117 0.98 0.37 10.75
N ILE A 118 -0.05 -0.46 10.83
CA ILE A 118 -1.35 -0.14 10.24
C ILE A 118 -1.96 1.04 11.01
N THR A 119 -2.34 2.07 10.27
CA THR A 119 -3.04 3.26 10.79
C THR A 119 -4.51 3.23 10.39
N LYS A 120 -5.38 3.87 11.18
CA LYS A 120 -6.84 3.79 10.99
C LYS A 120 -7.51 5.15 11.21
N ARG A 121 -8.46 5.52 10.34
CA ARG A 121 -9.32 6.70 10.48
C ARG A 121 -10.73 6.49 9.96
#